data_AF-A0A1I4JUU3-F1
#
_entry.id   AF-A0A1I4JUU3-F1
#
_cell.length_a   1.000
_cell.length_b   1.000
_cell.length_c   1.000
_cell.angle_alpha   90.00
_cell.angle_beta   90.00
_cell.angle_gamma   90.00
#
_symmetry.space_group_name_H-M   'P 1'
#
loop_
_entity.id
_entity.type
_entity.pdbx_description
1 polymer ?
#
loop_
_entity_poly.entity_id
_entity_poly.type
_entity_poly.pdbx_seq_one_letter_code
_entity_poly.pdbx_strand_id
1 'polypeptide(L)'
;MKNLIRFLGLTLFALSLGGGAAMAEDAPKRGTADEAVAMVKKAGAFLQKNGKDKAVAAFNDPKGEFIAGDLYVFMFDKEGVALAHGQNAKMVNKNLMELSAGGVFPIKEFLKLGNSPAGKGWVTYVWPNSISKKLEEKNTYVEKVGEYVIGVGIYK
;
A
#
# COMPACT_ATOMS: atom_id res chain seq x y z
N MET A 1 12.43 -69.63 -37.57
CA MET A 1 12.54 -70.52 -36.38
C MET A 1 12.74 -69.60 -35.18
N LYS A 2 11.67 -69.00 -34.64
CA LYS A 2 10.91 -69.48 -33.47
C LYS A 2 11.84 -69.89 -32.32
N ASN A 3 11.87 -69.07 -31.26
CA ASN A 3 12.04 -69.41 -29.84
C ASN A 3 11.82 -68.09 -29.06
N LEU A 4 10.61 -67.75 -28.62
CA LEU A 4 9.79 -68.29 -27.53
C LEU A 4 10.06 -67.57 -26.19
N ILE A 5 9.04 -66.83 -25.77
CA ILE A 5 8.84 -66.05 -24.56
C ILE A 5 8.89 -66.94 -23.30
N ARG A 6 9.45 -66.41 -22.19
CA ARG A 6 8.96 -66.71 -20.82
C ARG A 6 9.34 -65.61 -19.81
N PHE A 7 8.36 -64.73 -19.61
CA PHE A 7 7.79 -64.15 -18.38
C PHE A 7 8.54 -64.12 -17.03
N LEU A 8 8.22 -63.01 -16.34
CA LEU A 8 8.11 -62.75 -14.90
C LEU A 8 9.36 -62.29 -14.13
N GLY A 9 9.33 -61.00 -13.73
CA GLY A 9 10.23 -60.41 -12.74
C GLY A 9 9.78 -58.99 -12.37
N LEU A 10 8.85 -58.92 -11.42
CA LEU A 10 8.33 -57.78 -10.64
C LEU A 10 8.90 -56.35 -10.88
N THR A 11 7.95 -55.45 -11.07
CA THR A 11 7.96 -54.01 -10.73
C THR A 11 8.74 -53.65 -9.45
N LEU A 12 9.57 -52.61 -9.52
CA LEU A 12 9.61 -51.60 -8.45
C LEU A 12 9.77 -50.20 -9.05
N PHE A 13 8.67 -49.46 -8.98
CA PHE A 13 8.55 -48.06 -9.37
C PHE A 13 9.09 -47.21 -8.21
N ALA A 14 10.34 -46.77 -8.28
CA ALA A 14 10.89 -45.84 -7.29
C ALA A 14 10.64 -44.40 -7.74
N LEU A 15 9.37 -43.98 -7.63
CA LEU A 15 8.99 -42.58 -7.64
C LEU A 15 9.26 -42.02 -6.24
N SER A 16 10.47 -41.50 -6.00
CA SER A 16 10.70 -40.65 -4.82
C SER A 16 10.73 -39.20 -5.27
N LEU A 17 9.66 -38.51 -4.86
CA LEU A 17 9.36 -37.12 -5.06
C LEU A 17 10.56 -36.21 -4.77
N GLY A 18 11.21 -35.73 -5.84
CA GLY A 18 11.82 -34.41 -5.82
C GLY A 18 10.72 -33.35 -5.79
N GLY A 19 10.15 -33.11 -4.62
CA GLY A 19 9.21 -32.03 -4.36
C GLY A 19 9.96 -30.90 -3.68
N GLY A 20 10.36 -29.89 -4.45
CA GLY A 20 11.19 -28.79 -3.99
C GLY A 20 10.67 -28.17 -2.70
N ALA A 21 11.60 -27.85 -1.79
CA ALA A 21 11.36 -26.81 -0.81
C ALA A 21 10.77 -25.62 -1.56
N ALA A 22 9.50 -25.33 -1.32
CA ALA A 22 8.91 -24.07 -1.73
C ALA A 22 9.84 -23.01 -1.15
N MET A 23 10.64 -22.39 -2.00
CA MET A 23 11.28 -21.13 -1.69
C MET A 23 10.10 -20.24 -1.33
N ALA A 24 9.89 -20.02 -0.03
CA ALA A 24 9.11 -18.89 0.40
C ALA A 24 9.81 -17.70 -0.25
N GLU A 25 9.23 -17.14 -1.31
CA GLU A 25 9.60 -15.81 -1.75
C GLU A 25 9.50 -14.97 -0.48
N ASP A 26 10.63 -14.44 -0.01
CA ASP A 26 10.66 -13.47 1.08
C ASP A 26 9.72 -12.35 0.66
N ALA A 27 8.48 -12.40 1.17
CA ALA A 27 7.48 -11.42 0.84
C ALA A 27 8.07 -10.07 1.24
N PRO A 28 8.08 -9.07 0.34
CA PRO A 28 8.70 -7.79 0.63
C PRO A 28 8.17 -7.27 1.97
N LYS A 29 9.09 -6.90 2.87
CA LYS A 29 8.77 -6.46 4.22
C LYS A 29 7.71 -5.36 4.14
N ARG A 30 6.51 -5.67 4.65
CA ARG A 30 5.37 -4.75 4.68
C ARG A 30 5.57 -3.72 5.78
N GLY A 31 5.07 -2.51 5.53
CA GLY A 31 5.02 -1.46 6.53
C GLY A 31 4.12 -1.82 7.71
N THR A 32 4.52 -1.39 8.89
CA THR A 32 3.78 -1.55 10.14
C THR A 32 2.94 -0.32 10.46
N ALA A 33 1.94 -0.47 11.33
CA ALA A 33 1.10 0.64 11.77
C ALA A 33 1.92 1.77 12.43
N ASP A 34 2.94 1.41 13.21
CA ASP A 34 3.83 2.36 13.88
C ASP A 34 4.68 3.14 12.86
N GLU A 35 5.20 2.47 11.83
CA GLU A 35 5.94 3.11 10.75
C GLU A 35 5.05 4.07 9.94
N ALA A 36 3.79 3.70 9.68
CA ALA A 36 2.83 4.57 9.01
C ALA A 36 2.53 5.84 9.84
N VAL A 37 2.28 5.69 11.14
CA VAL A 37 2.06 6.83 12.05
C VAL A 37 3.31 7.72 12.14
N ALA A 38 4.49 7.11 12.24
CA ALA A 38 5.75 7.85 12.29
C ALA A 38 5.97 8.65 10.99
N MET A 39 5.68 8.07 9.83
CA MET A 39 5.81 8.74 8.54
C MET A 39 4.81 9.90 8.40
N VAL A 40 3.55 9.74 8.84
CA VAL A 40 2.56 10.83 8.87
C VAL A 40 3.05 11.98 9.76
N LYS A 41 3.54 11.69 10.97
CA LYS A 41 4.07 12.73 11.87
C LYS A 41 5.26 13.45 11.26
N LYS A 42 6.19 12.72 10.63
CA LYS A 42 7.34 13.28 9.92
C LYS A 42 6.88 14.20 8.78
N ALA A 43 5.91 13.76 7.99
CA ALA A 43 5.33 14.54 6.89
C ALA A 43 4.64 15.81 7.40
N GLY A 44 3.86 15.71 8.47
CA GLY A 44 3.19 16.85 9.10
C GLY A 44 4.19 17.89 9.60
N ALA A 45 5.26 17.46 10.28
CA ALA A 45 6.33 18.35 10.72
C ALA A 45 7.06 19.01 9.54
N PHE A 46 7.32 18.26 8.47
CA PHE A 46 7.93 18.80 7.25
C PHE A 46 7.04 19.86 6.60
N LEU A 47 5.74 19.60 6.49
CA LEU A 47 4.75 20.53 5.94
C LEU A 47 4.67 21.82 6.76
N GLN A 48 4.59 21.73 8.08
CA GLN A 48 4.56 22.90 8.96
C GLN A 48 5.85 23.73 8.86
N LYS A 49 7.01 23.08 8.78
CA LYS A 49 8.31 23.76 8.72
C LYS A 49 8.61 24.41 7.37
N ASN A 50 8.23 23.74 6.29
CA ASN A 50 8.68 24.11 4.93
C ASN A 50 7.58 24.72 4.06
N GLY A 51 6.33 24.66 4.50
CA GLY A 51 5.17 25.12 3.76
C GLY A 51 4.71 24.16 2.67
N LYS A 52 3.54 24.47 2.09
CA LYS A 52 2.82 23.62 1.14
C LYS A 52 3.66 23.22 -0.06
N ASP A 53 4.27 24.16 -0.76
CA ASP A 53 4.88 23.88 -2.07
C ASP A 53 6.10 22.94 -1.95
N LYS A 54 6.94 23.15 -0.93
CA LYS A 54 8.06 22.25 -0.63
C LYS A 54 7.58 20.87 -0.20
N ALA A 55 6.50 20.79 0.59
CA ALA A 55 5.92 19.53 1.03
C ALA A 55 5.32 18.75 -0.14
N VAL A 56 4.55 19.40 -1.01
CA VAL A 56 4.00 18.78 -2.24
C VAL A 56 5.12 18.20 -3.10
N ALA A 57 6.21 18.94 -3.31
CA ALA A 57 7.36 18.46 -4.07
C ALA A 57 7.99 17.23 -3.40
N ALA A 58 8.25 17.28 -2.09
CA ALA A 58 8.87 16.18 -1.36
C ALA A 58 7.99 14.92 -1.30
N PHE A 59 6.67 15.07 -1.13
CA PHE A 59 5.74 13.93 -1.04
C PHE A 59 5.45 13.28 -2.39
N ASN A 60 5.71 13.98 -3.49
CA ASN A 60 5.58 13.45 -4.86
C ASN A 60 6.91 12.96 -5.45
N ASP A 61 8.02 13.07 -4.73
CA ASP A 61 9.30 12.50 -5.18
C ASP A 61 9.30 10.97 -4.98
N PRO A 62 9.27 10.15 -6.06
CA PRO A 62 9.26 8.69 -5.94
C PRO A 62 10.56 8.12 -5.34
N LYS A 63 11.62 8.93 -5.25
CA LYS A 63 12.91 8.58 -4.64
C LYS A 63 13.13 9.32 -3.31
N GLY A 64 12.12 10.05 -2.85
CA GLY A 64 12.18 10.88 -1.65
C GLY A 64 12.01 10.10 -0.36
N GLU A 65 12.21 10.80 0.76
CA GLU A 65 12.19 10.23 2.11
C GLU A 65 10.80 9.92 2.68
N PHE A 66 9.74 10.17 1.89
CA PHE A 66 8.33 9.95 2.25
C PHE A 66 7.74 8.72 1.56
N ILE A 67 8.62 7.83 1.10
CA ILE A 67 8.32 6.51 0.55
C ILE A 67 9.29 5.50 1.16
N ALA A 68 8.76 4.39 1.66
CA ALA A 68 9.55 3.28 2.19
C ALA A 68 8.80 1.97 1.98
N GLY A 69 9.25 1.16 1.01
CA GLY A 69 8.52 -0.06 0.63
C GLY A 69 7.12 0.26 0.13
N ASP A 70 6.10 -0.26 0.81
CA ASP A 70 4.68 -0.03 0.52
C ASP A 70 4.08 1.19 1.26
N LEU A 71 4.86 1.83 2.15
CA LEU A 71 4.49 3.07 2.83
C LEU A 71 4.78 4.27 1.93
N TYR A 72 3.79 5.15 1.81
CA TYR A 72 3.92 6.40 1.07
C TYR A 72 2.93 7.44 1.59
N VAL A 73 3.36 8.70 1.57
CA VAL A 73 2.50 9.83 1.92
C VAL A 73 1.56 10.17 0.75
N PHE A 74 0.32 10.47 1.10
CA PHE A 74 -0.58 11.26 0.27
C PHE A 74 -1.04 12.50 1.04
N MET A 75 -1.47 13.52 0.31
CA MET A 75 -1.97 14.77 0.87
C MET A 75 -3.18 15.27 0.07
N PHE A 76 -4.24 15.63 0.78
CA PHE A 76 -5.48 16.19 0.23
C PHE A 76 -5.72 17.59 0.76
N ASP A 77 -6.31 18.45 -0.09
CA ASP A 77 -6.97 19.68 0.38
C ASP A 77 -8.37 19.40 0.95
N LYS A 78 -9.04 20.46 1.41
CA LYS A 78 -10.36 20.37 2.04
C LYS A 78 -11.48 19.97 1.06
N GLU A 79 -11.26 20.13 -0.25
CA GLU A 79 -12.18 19.73 -1.32
C GLU A 79 -11.96 18.29 -1.78
N GLY A 80 -10.90 17.62 -1.30
CA GLY A 80 -10.56 16.25 -1.68
C GLY A 80 -9.76 16.17 -2.98
N VAL A 81 -9.09 17.25 -3.38
CA VAL A 81 -8.07 17.22 -4.44
C VAL A 81 -6.78 16.64 -3.89
N ALA A 82 -6.25 15.63 -4.57
CA ALA A 82 -4.94 15.07 -4.22
C ALA A 82 -3.82 16.04 -4.61
N LEU A 83 -3.20 16.67 -3.62
CA LEU A 83 -2.02 17.52 -3.81
C LEU A 83 -0.74 16.67 -3.92
N ALA A 84 -0.71 15.52 -3.23
CA ALA A 84 0.38 14.57 -3.36
C ALA A 84 -0.11 13.12 -3.27
N HIS A 85 0.55 12.23 -4.01
CA HIS A 85 0.35 10.79 -3.91
C HIS A 85 1.63 10.04 -4.32
N GLY A 86 2.50 9.72 -3.34
CA GLY A 86 3.87 9.26 -3.58
C GLY A 86 4.03 8.04 -4.50
N GLN A 87 3.03 7.15 -4.58
CA GLN A 87 3.06 5.96 -5.45
C GLN A 87 2.23 6.06 -6.73
N ASN A 88 1.46 7.13 -6.94
CA ASN A 88 0.58 7.23 -8.10
C ASN A 88 0.37 8.68 -8.54
N ALA A 89 1.34 9.18 -9.32
CA ALA A 89 1.31 10.52 -9.89
C ALA A 89 0.05 10.81 -10.72
N LYS A 90 -0.64 9.78 -11.26
CA LYS A 90 -1.88 9.97 -12.03
C LYS A 90 -3.05 10.43 -11.16
N MET A 91 -2.94 10.35 -9.84
CA MET A 91 -3.96 10.83 -8.90
C MET A 91 -3.79 12.30 -8.55
N VAL A 92 -2.58 12.86 -8.68
CA VAL A 92 -2.27 14.24 -8.33
C VAL A 92 -3.09 15.22 -9.18
N ASN A 93 -3.56 16.31 -8.56
CA ASN A 93 -4.43 17.35 -9.13
C ASN A 93 -5.83 16.87 -9.56
N LYS A 94 -6.28 15.72 -9.06
CA LYS A 94 -7.66 15.25 -9.27
C LYS A 94 -8.45 15.35 -7.98
N ASN A 95 -9.71 15.76 -8.12
CA ASN A 95 -10.68 15.58 -7.06
C ASN A 95 -11.09 14.10 -6.98
N LEU A 96 -10.92 13.48 -5.81
CA LEU A 96 -11.14 12.05 -5.61
C LEU A 96 -12.29 11.76 -4.63
N MET A 97 -13.18 12.73 -4.37
CA MET A 97 -14.31 12.56 -3.47
C MET A 97 -15.26 11.43 -3.89
N GLU A 98 -15.42 11.22 -5.19
CA GLU A 98 -16.29 10.17 -5.75
C GLU A 98 -15.55 8.89 -6.10
N LEU A 99 -14.26 8.79 -5.76
CA LEU A 99 -13.51 7.56 -5.97
C LEU A 99 -13.95 6.53 -4.92
N SER A 100 -14.58 5.45 -5.42
CA SER A 100 -14.99 4.31 -4.60
C SER A 100 -13.97 3.18 -4.70
N ALA A 101 -13.70 2.52 -3.57
CA ALA A 101 -12.82 1.38 -3.48
C ALA A 101 -13.45 0.32 -2.55
N GLY A 102 -14.05 -0.71 -3.16
CA GLY A 102 -14.78 -1.75 -2.41
C GLY A 102 -16.02 -1.23 -1.70
N GLY A 103 -16.73 -0.25 -2.27
CA GLY A 103 -17.93 0.36 -1.67
C GLY A 103 -17.65 1.45 -0.63
N VAL A 104 -16.38 1.68 -0.28
CA VAL A 104 -15.95 2.79 0.57
C VAL A 104 -15.52 3.98 -0.29
N PHE A 105 -15.82 5.20 0.14
CA PHE A 105 -15.27 6.43 -0.43
C PHE A 105 -14.12 6.93 0.46
N PRO A 106 -12.88 6.40 0.30
CA PRO A 106 -11.80 6.63 1.26
C PRO A 106 -11.51 8.12 1.50
N ILE A 107 -11.55 8.95 0.45
CA ILE A 107 -11.24 10.38 0.58
C ILE A 107 -12.31 11.11 1.42
N LYS A 108 -13.59 10.77 1.25
CA LYS A 108 -14.67 11.31 2.11
C LYS A 108 -14.43 10.95 3.58
N GLU A 109 -14.05 9.72 3.87
CA GLU A 109 -13.74 9.29 5.24
C GLU A 109 -12.47 9.94 5.79
N PHE A 110 -11.42 10.11 4.98
CA PHE A 110 -10.20 10.82 5.39
C PHE A 110 -10.49 12.27 5.79
N LEU A 111 -11.24 13.00 4.97
CA LEU A 111 -11.60 14.39 5.26
C LEU A 111 -12.53 14.48 6.47
N LYS A 112 -13.48 13.54 6.61
CA LYS A 112 -14.33 13.45 7.79
C LYS A 112 -13.53 13.25 9.08
N LEU A 113 -12.55 12.34 9.09
CA LEU A 113 -11.67 12.13 10.23
C LEU A 113 -10.76 13.33 10.49
N GLY A 114 -10.18 13.91 9.45
CA GLY A 114 -9.36 15.11 9.56
C GLY A 114 -10.14 16.31 10.12
N ASN A 115 -11.43 16.43 9.79
CA ASN A 115 -12.30 17.50 10.31
C ASN A 115 -13.00 17.15 11.64
N SER A 116 -12.79 15.95 12.17
CA SER A 116 -13.28 15.59 13.49
C SER A 116 -12.53 16.35 14.60
N PRO A 117 -13.06 16.44 15.83
CA PRO A 117 -12.34 17.05 16.96
C PRO A 117 -10.98 16.41 17.25
N ALA A 118 -10.82 15.11 16.93
CA ALA A 118 -9.54 14.42 17.09
C ALA A 118 -8.51 14.81 16.01
N GLY A 119 -8.99 15.24 14.83
CA GLY A 119 -8.16 15.61 13.69
C GLY A 119 -7.39 14.46 13.05
N LYS A 120 -7.67 13.21 13.43
CA LYS A 120 -6.91 12.02 13.01
C LYS A 120 -7.73 10.75 13.15
N GLY A 121 -7.28 9.67 12.50
CA GLY A 121 -7.86 8.34 12.70
C GLY A 121 -7.43 7.33 11.65
N TRP A 122 -8.04 6.15 11.69
CA TRP A 122 -7.79 5.06 10.75
C TRP A 122 -9.02 4.79 9.88
N VAL A 123 -8.80 4.50 8.60
CA VAL A 123 -9.83 4.05 7.66
C VAL A 123 -9.34 2.78 6.96
N THR A 124 -10.16 1.74 7.00
CA THR A 124 -9.93 0.48 6.27
C THR A 124 -10.77 0.44 5.00
N TYR A 125 -10.15 0.07 3.88
CA TYR A 125 -10.77 -0.05 2.56
C TYR A 125 -9.91 -0.95 1.67
N VAL A 126 -10.39 -1.34 0.49
CA VAL A 126 -9.60 -2.13 -0.46
C VAL A 126 -8.85 -1.19 -1.39
N TRP A 127 -7.56 -1.44 -1.66
CA TRP A 127 -6.77 -0.63 -2.56
C TRP A 127 -5.78 -1.47 -3.37
N PRO A 128 -5.43 -1.10 -4.61
CA PRO A 128 -4.34 -1.74 -5.32
C PRO A 128 -3.02 -1.56 -4.55
N ASN A 129 -2.36 -2.66 -4.22
CA ASN A 129 -1.03 -2.63 -3.62
C ASN A 129 -0.02 -2.07 -4.65
N SER A 130 0.76 -1.06 -4.25
CA SER A 130 1.70 -0.39 -5.15
C SER A 130 2.84 -1.30 -5.60
N ILE A 131 3.14 -2.37 -4.84
CA ILE A 131 4.17 -3.36 -5.14
C ILE A 131 3.54 -4.56 -5.85
N SER A 132 2.63 -5.29 -5.20
CA SER A 132 2.07 -6.55 -5.72
C SER A 132 1.08 -6.36 -6.87
N LYS A 133 0.53 -5.15 -7.02
CA LYS A 133 -0.54 -4.77 -7.95
C LYS A 133 -1.89 -5.47 -7.70
N LYS A 134 -2.00 -6.29 -6.66
CA LYS A 134 -3.25 -6.96 -6.27
C LYS A 134 -4.15 -6.00 -5.50
N LEU A 135 -5.45 -6.21 -5.57
CA LEU A 135 -6.40 -5.56 -4.66
C LEU A 135 -6.26 -6.21 -3.29
N GLU A 136 -5.90 -5.41 -2.29
CA GLU A 136 -5.63 -5.85 -0.92
C GLU A 136 -6.35 -4.92 0.05
N GLU A 137 -6.67 -5.42 1.25
CA GLU A 137 -7.16 -4.55 2.32
C GLU A 137 -6.03 -3.62 2.75
N LYS A 138 -6.33 -2.33 2.79
CA LYS A 138 -5.44 -1.27 3.24
C LYS A 138 -6.05 -0.58 4.45
N ASN A 139 -5.27 -0.43 5.50
CA ASN A 139 -5.63 0.38 6.65
C ASN A 139 -4.77 1.64 6.69
N THR A 140 -5.40 2.81 6.60
CA THR A 140 -4.71 4.09 6.41
C THR A 140 -4.92 4.99 7.61
N TYR A 141 -3.81 5.46 8.19
CA TYR A 141 -3.82 6.50 9.21
C TYR A 141 -3.80 7.87 8.53
N VAL A 142 -4.66 8.77 8.99
CA VAL A 142 -4.71 10.16 8.53
C VAL A 142 -4.60 11.13 9.70
N GLU A 143 -4.04 12.30 9.43
CA GLU A 143 -3.95 13.41 10.37
C GLU A 143 -4.12 14.74 9.62
N LYS A 144 -4.85 15.68 10.23
CA LYS A 144 -5.03 17.03 9.73
C LYS A 144 -3.84 17.91 10.14
N VAL A 145 -3.27 18.62 9.18
CA VAL A 145 -2.16 19.55 9.38
C VAL A 145 -2.50 20.86 8.67
N GLY A 146 -2.90 21.86 9.45
CA GLY A 146 -3.48 23.10 8.92
C GLY A 146 -4.81 22.81 8.21
N GLU A 147 -4.88 23.14 6.92
CA GLU A 147 -6.06 22.88 6.07
C GLU A 147 -5.98 21.55 5.29
N TYR A 148 -4.86 20.82 5.40
CA TYR A 148 -4.62 19.60 4.64
C TYR A 148 -4.84 18.36 5.48
N VAL A 149 -5.21 17.27 4.82
CA VAL A 149 -5.20 15.92 5.41
C VAL A 149 -4.09 15.13 4.77
N ILE A 150 -3.16 14.65 5.59
CA ILE A 150 -2.06 13.76 5.19
C ILE A 150 -2.34 12.35 5.68
N GLY A 151 -1.85 11.35 4.95
CA GLY A 151 -1.99 9.97 5.39
C GLY A 151 -1.00 9.00 4.77
N VAL A 152 -0.86 7.87 5.46
CA VAL A 152 -0.04 6.72 5.09
C VAL A 152 -0.80 5.47 5.52
N GLY A 153 -0.76 4.42 4.70
CA GLY A 153 -1.45 3.18 5.05
C GLY A 153 -0.61 1.95 4.83
N ILE A 154 -1.04 0.88 5.49
CA ILE A 154 -0.43 -0.45 5.50
C ILE A 154 -1.36 -1.43 4.81
N TYR A 155 -0.78 -2.39 4.09
CA TYR A 155 -1.53 -3.48 3.46
C TYR A 155 -1.57 -4.70 4.39
N LYS A 156 -2.74 -5.36 4.44
CA LYS A 156 -2.94 -6.58 5.24
C LYS A 156 -2.76 -7.86 4.45
#